data_AF-A0AAW1PRJ1-F1
#
_entry.id   AF-A0AAW1PRJ1-F1
#
_cell.length_a   1.000
_cell.length_b   1.000
_cell.length_c   1.000
_cell.angle_alpha   90.00
_cell.angle_beta   90.00
_cell.angle_gamma   90.00
#
_symmetry.space_group_name_H-M   'P 1'
#
loop_
_entity.id
_entity.type
_entity.pdbx_description
1 polymer ?
#
loop_
_entity_poly.entity_id
_entity_poly.type
_entity_poly.pdbx_seq_one_letter_code
_entity_poly.pdbx_strand_id
1 'polypeptide(L)'
;MYSCLTAPLLGDLTARSPVLSARPCDLQTCRTTSYQAAGFSGRLPSSQAVLPPGLHAERSSKPLWVRAAGFGAPSAKDKVNKARTQQLDASELLAQLLKTEDARALAASMVNSIDEPFFLTASTYLDMAKKENNNEVTEQLESVLKICMEEKQKTLPPEIQLLNTLLSTKTADQRKEIMSAPVAMKTMTSASGKFDKLVNRMMLDIDRQPANASGKSAILQQLEHIQKESSAIRSAAQ
;
A
#
# COMPACT_ATOMS: atom_id res chain seq x y z
N MET A 1 -0.92 13.43 3.80
CA MET A 1 -0.35 12.11 4.07
C MET A 1 -1.36 11.08 3.57
N TYR A 2 -1.36 10.83 2.27
CA TYR A 2 -2.10 9.72 1.65
C TYR A 2 -1.07 8.99 0.80
N SER A 3 -0.14 8.31 1.48
CA SER A 3 0.75 7.35 0.85
C SER A 3 0.20 5.97 1.18
N CYS A 4 0.28 5.04 0.23
CA CYS A 4 0.02 3.60 0.37
C CYS A 4 -1.44 3.13 0.22
N LEU A 5 -1.96 3.18 -1.01
CA LEU A 5 -2.88 2.16 -1.53
C LEU A 5 -2.38 1.71 -2.92
N THR A 6 -1.16 1.18 -2.97
CA THR A 6 -0.74 0.29 -4.06
C THR A 6 -1.34 -1.08 -3.78
N ALA A 7 -2.50 -1.35 -4.38
CA ALA A 7 -3.08 -2.68 -4.40
C ALA A 7 -2.14 -3.66 -5.13
N PRO A 8 -1.86 -4.85 -4.58
CA PRO A 8 -1.25 -5.92 -5.36
C PRO A 8 -2.29 -6.45 -6.36
N LEU A 9 -1.87 -6.53 -7.62
CA LEU A 9 -2.60 -7.15 -8.72
C LEU A 9 -2.97 -8.59 -8.34
N LEU A 10 -4.27 -8.87 -8.14
CA LEU A 10 -4.80 -10.23 -8.25
C LEU A 10 -4.56 -10.68 -9.70
N GLY A 11 -3.60 -11.59 -9.87
CA GLY A 11 -3.38 -12.30 -11.12
C GLY A 11 -4.52 -13.29 -11.37
N ASP A 12 -5.18 -13.13 -12.51
CA ASP A 12 -6.17 -14.07 -13.05
C ASP A 12 -5.56 -15.45 -13.27
N LEU A 13 -6.03 -16.43 -12.49
CA LEU A 13 -5.92 -17.86 -12.76
C LEU A 13 -6.98 -18.27 -13.79
N THR A 14 -6.74 -17.99 -15.07
CA THR A 14 -7.51 -18.60 -16.17
C THR A 14 -6.56 -19.10 -17.26
N ALA A 15 -5.92 -20.24 -17.01
CA ALA A 15 -5.28 -21.03 -18.06
C ALA A 15 -5.64 -22.50 -17.88
N ARG A 16 -6.54 -22.96 -18.76
CA ARG A 16 -6.87 -24.36 -19.04
C ARG A 16 -5.60 -25.22 -19.15
N SER A 17 -5.51 -26.27 -18.34
CA SER A 17 -4.55 -27.35 -18.53
C SER A 17 -4.98 -28.26 -19.69
N PRO A 18 -4.13 -28.54 -20.69
CA PRO A 18 -4.24 -29.75 -21.47
C PRO A 18 -3.50 -30.89 -20.77
N VAL A 19 -4.20 -32.02 -20.65
CA VAL A 19 -3.72 -33.31 -20.18
C VAL A 19 -2.51 -33.75 -21.02
N LEU A 20 -1.33 -33.87 -20.40
CA LEU A 20 -0.17 -34.53 -21.01
C LEU A 20 0.48 -35.49 -20.00
N SER A 21 0.13 -36.76 -20.21
CA SER A 21 0.97 -37.96 -20.16
C SER A 21 2.15 -37.99 -19.18
N ALA A 22 2.02 -38.88 -18.20
CA ALA A 22 3.06 -39.38 -17.32
C ALA A 22 4.32 -39.83 -18.08
N ARG A 23 5.49 -39.47 -17.54
CA ARG A 23 6.74 -40.22 -17.66
C ARG A 23 7.42 -40.26 -16.28
N PRO A 24 7.83 -41.45 -15.79
CA PRO A 24 8.67 -41.55 -14.61
C PRO A 24 10.11 -41.23 -15.03
N CYS A 25 10.76 -40.27 -14.35
CA CYS A 25 12.20 -40.09 -14.42
C CYS A 25 12.79 -40.34 -13.04
N ASP A 26 13.83 -41.17 -13.07
CA ASP A 26 14.49 -41.82 -11.96
C ASP A 26 15.10 -40.87 -10.92
N LEU A 27 14.98 -41.32 -9.68
CA LEU A 27 15.87 -41.01 -8.58
C LEU A 27 17.27 -41.51 -8.91
N GLN A 28 18.24 -40.59 -9.06
CA GLN A 28 19.61 -40.68 -8.53
C GLN A 28 20.48 -39.64 -9.24
N THR A 29 21.10 -38.76 -8.46
CA THR A 29 22.56 -38.59 -8.37
C THR A 29 22.89 -37.16 -7.89
N CYS A 30 23.39 -37.11 -6.66
CA CYS A 30 24.43 -36.23 -6.11
C CYS A 30 24.62 -34.82 -6.68
N ARG A 31 24.65 -33.82 -5.78
CA ARG A 31 25.92 -33.18 -5.36
C ARG A 31 25.69 -32.19 -4.21
N THR A 32 26.28 -32.52 -3.07
CA THR A 32 26.61 -31.63 -1.96
C THR A 32 27.64 -30.60 -2.42
N THR A 33 27.25 -29.33 -2.50
CA THR A 33 28.20 -28.22 -2.68
C THR A 33 28.62 -27.72 -1.31
N SER A 34 29.83 -28.09 -0.92
CA SER A 34 30.52 -27.58 0.26
C SER A 34 30.76 -26.08 0.13
N TYR A 35 30.22 -25.30 1.07
CA TYR A 35 30.52 -23.88 1.23
C TYR A 35 31.95 -23.73 1.80
N GLN A 36 32.89 -23.26 0.97
CA GLN A 36 34.22 -22.83 1.40
C GLN A 36 34.12 -21.44 2.03
N ALA A 37 34.52 -21.34 3.29
CA ALA A 37 34.71 -20.09 4.00
C ALA A 37 36.01 -19.42 3.49
N ALA A 38 35.87 -18.37 2.68
CA ALA A 38 36.97 -17.48 2.33
C ALA A 38 37.18 -16.47 3.46
N GLY A 39 38.37 -16.52 4.08
CA GLY A 39 38.80 -15.58 5.11
C GLY A 39 38.95 -14.17 4.56
N PHE A 40 38.27 -13.22 5.19
CA PHE A 40 38.35 -11.80 4.88
C PHE A 40 39.28 -11.12 5.90
N SER A 41 40.59 -11.15 5.64
CA SER A 41 41.58 -10.34 6.37
C SER A 41 41.80 -9.02 5.65
N GLY A 42 40.94 -8.03 5.90
CA GLY A 42 41.03 -6.69 5.34
C GLY A 42 41.44 -5.66 6.39
N ARG A 43 42.66 -5.12 6.26
CA ARG A 43 43.27 -4.06 7.07
C ARG A 43 42.41 -2.80 7.17
N LEU A 44 42.31 -2.25 8.38
CA LEU A 44 41.86 -0.89 8.65
C LEU A 44 42.91 0.13 8.18
N PRO A 45 42.54 1.18 7.42
CA PRO A 45 43.40 2.34 7.25
C PRO A 45 43.24 3.31 8.44
N SER A 46 44.35 3.53 9.14
CA SER A 46 44.53 4.55 10.16
C SER A 46 44.44 5.94 9.54
N SER A 47 43.31 6.63 9.70
CA SER A 47 43.19 8.04 9.32
C SER A 47 43.52 8.92 10.53
N GLN A 48 44.70 9.52 10.51
CA GLN A 48 45.08 10.60 11.44
C GLN A 48 44.24 11.84 11.14
N ALA A 49 43.53 12.35 12.14
CA ALA A 49 42.88 13.65 12.09
C ALA A 49 43.76 14.68 12.80
N VAL A 50 44.25 15.66 12.03
CA VAL A 50 44.98 16.84 12.53
C VAL A 50 43.93 17.86 13.00
N LEU A 51 43.99 18.24 14.28
CA LEU A 51 43.20 19.33 14.87
C LEU A 51 43.92 20.67 14.67
N PRO A 52 43.23 21.74 14.22
CA PRO A 52 43.73 23.10 14.38
C PRO A 52 43.29 23.72 15.73
N PRO A 53 44.15 24.50 16.41
CA PRO A 53 43.79 25.29 17.59
C PRO A 53 43.37 26.72 17.22
N GLY A 54 42.33 27.23 17.88
CA GLY A 54 41.89 28.63 17.84
C GLY A 54 40.47 28.77 18.42
N LEU A 55 40.29 28.95 19.73
CA LEU A 55 40.30 30.18 20.53
C LEU A 55 39.22 31.23 20.16
N HIS A 56 38.33 31.43 21.14
CA HIS A 56 37.49 32.58 21.49
C HIS A 56 36.21 32.88 20.67
N ALA A 57 35.06 32.67 21.32
CA ALA A 57 33.91 33.57 21.24
C ALA A 57 33.00 33.45 22.48
N GLU A 58 33.00 34.52 23.27
CA GLU A 58 31.92 35.13 24.05
C GLU A 58 30.90 34.28 24.83
N ARG A 59 30.99 34.44 26.17
CA ARG A 59 29.87 34.41 27.09
C ARG A 59 28.94 35.60 26.81
N SER A 60 27.67 35.36 26.50
CA SER A 60 26.61 36.33 26.79
C SER A 60 25.26 35.63 27.02
N SER A 61 24.87 35.67 28.29
CA SER A 61 23.57 35.46 28.92
C SER A 61 22.34 35.32 28.01
N LYS A 62 21.68 34.15 28.07
CA LYS A 62 20.26 34.03 27.71
C LYS A 62 19.43 33.74 28.96
N PRO A 63 18.35 34.50 29.19
CA PRO A 63 17.60 34.44 30.43
C PRO A 63 16.78 33.16 30.57
N LEU A 64 16.79 32.65 31.80
CA LEU A 64 15.86 31.68 32.35
C LEU A 64 14.43 32.22 32.26
N TRP A 65 13.65 31.70 31.31
CA TRP A 65 12.21 31.67 31.45
C TRP A 65 11.67 30.36 30.89
N VAL A 66 11.24 29.55 31.85
CA VAL A 66 9.98 28.80 31.82
C VAL A 66 9.85 27.80 30.67
N ARG A 67 10.56 26.70 30.94
CA ARG A 67 10.28 25.32 30.55
C ARG A 67 8.79 24.99 30.77
N ALA A 68 7.97 25.28 29.77
CA ALA A 68 6.57 24.86 29.72
C ALA A 68 6.51 23.33 29.58
N ALA A 69 5.73 22.74 30.48
CA ALA A 69 5.23 21.37 30.55
C ALA A 69 5.45 20.46 29.31
N GLY A 70 6.25 19.40 29.52
CA GLY A 70 5.65 18.07 29.71
C GLY A 70 4.95 17.36 28.54
N PHE A 71 5.11 17.76 27.29
CA PHE A 71 4.77 16.87 26.16
C PHE A 71 5.93 15.93 25.88
N GLY A 72 6.09 14.92 26.74
CA GLY A 72 7.07 13.86 26.57
C GLY A 72 6.81 13.10 25.28
N ALA A 73 7.78 13.11 24.36
CA ALA A 73 7.72 12.27 23.18
C ALA A 73 7.47 10.81 23.60
N PRO A 74 6.58 10.06 22.91
CA PRO A 74 6.25 8.70 23.28
C PRO A 74 7.53 7.86 23.37
N SER A 75 7.69 7.16 24.50
CA SER A 75 8.88 6.35 24.72
C SER A 75 8.94 5.20 23.71
N ALA A 76 10.13 4.65 23.47
CA ALA A 76 10.28 3.50 22.57
C ALA A 76 9.39 2.32 23.00
N LYS A 77 9.19 2.14 24.32
CA LYS A 77 8.29 1.10 24.87
C LYS A 77 6.83 1.36 24.51
N ASP A 78 6.38 2.62 24.54
CA ASP A 78 4.99 2.97 24.20
C ASP A 78 4.70 2.69 22.71
N LYS A 79 5.68 2.94 21.83
CA LYS A 79 5.55 2.62 20.40
C LYS A 79 5.43 1.12 20.15
N VAL A 80 6.27 0.32 20.82
CA VAL A 80 6.23 -1.15 20.71
C VAL A 80 4.92 -1.70 21.26
N ASN A 81 4.47 -1.20 22.41
CA ASN A 81 3.20 -1.62 22.99
C ASN A 81 2.02 -1.26 22.08
N LYS A 82 1.99 -0.04 21.53
CA LYS A 82 0.93 0.38 20.59
C LYS A 82 0.91 -0.48 19.33
N ALA A 83 2.07 -0.75 18.74
CA ALA A 83 2.16 -1.60 17.54
C ALA A 83 1.67 -3.03 17.84
N ARG A 84 2.03 -3.58 19.01
CA ARG A 84 1.55 -4.90 19.44
C ARG A 84 0.04 -4.93 19.63
N THR A 85 -0.53 -3.91 20.28
CA THR A 85 -2.00 -3.81 20.45
C THR A 85 -2.70 -3.71 19.10
N GLN A 86 -2.22 -2.86 18.18
CA GLN A 86 -2.80 -2.75 16.84
C GLN A 86 -2.77 -4.07 16.07
N GLN A 87 -1.68 -4.84 16.19
CA GLN A 87 -1.59 -6.17 15.56
C GLN A 87 -2.59 -7.17 16.16
N LEU A 88 -2.77 -7.15 17.49
CA LEU A 88 -3.74 -8.02 18.17
C LEU A 88 -5.17 -7.65 17.77
N ASP A 89 -5.51 -6.36 17.79
CA ASP A 89 -6.84 -5.86 17.42
C ASP A 89 -7.16 -6.19 15.96
N ALA A 90 -6.19 -6.02 15.05
CA ALA A 90 -6.31 -6.40 13.64
C ALA A 90 -6.54 -7.90 13.46
N SER A 91 -5.81 -8.73 14.21
CA SER A 91 -5.94 -10.19 14.15
C SER A 91 -7.28 -10.65 14.70
N GLU A 92 -7.75 -10.03 15.79
CA GLU A 92 -9.05 -10.32 16.39
C GLU A 92 -10.20 -9.95 15.43
N LEU A 93 -10.15 -8.76 14.84
CA LEU A 93 -11.14 -8.32 13.86
C LEU A 93 -11.21 -9.26 12.66
N LEU A 94 -10.06 -9.69 12.13
CA LEU A 94 -10.00 -10.65 11.03
C LEU A 94 -10.64 -11.99 11.42
N ALA A 95 -10.34 -12.49 12.62
CA ALA A 95 -10.94 -13.72 13.11
C ALA A 95 -12.46 -13.62 13.30
N GLN A 96 -12.98 -12.46 13.73
CA GLN A 96 -14.41 -12.22 13.84
C GLN A 96 -15.08 -12.21 12.45
N LEU A 97 -14.46 -11.55 11.47
CA LEU A 97 -14.96 -11.49 10.09
C LEU A 97 -15.00 -12.88 9.42
N LEU A 98 -14.02 -13.73 9.68
CA LEU A 98 -13.99 -15.10 9.13
C LEU A 98 -15.01 -16.05 9.80
N LYS A 99 -15.39 -15.80 11.05
CA LYS A 99 -16.33 -16.65 11.80
C LYS A 99 -17.79 -16.26 11.60
N THR A 100 -18.05 -15.03 11.18
CA THR A 100 -19.40 -14.48 11.10
C THR A 100 -20.10 -14.93 9.81
N GLU A 101 -21.39 -15.23 9.90
CA GLU A 101 -22.20 -15.60 8.72
C GLU A 101 -22.37 -14.43 7.74
N ASP A 102 -22.51 -13.21 8.25
CA ASP A 102 -22.59 -11.97 7.49
C ASP A 102 -21.37 -11.06 7.72
N ALA A 103 -20.27 -11.38 7.02
CA ALA A 103 -19.04 -10.58 7.07
C ALA A 103 -19.24 -9.13 6.59
N ARG A 104 -20.22 -8.87 5.71
CA ARG A 104 -20.47 -7.53 5.15
C ARG A 104 -21.13 -6.63 6.18
N ALA A 105 -22.14 -7.11 6.91
CA ALA A 105 -22.75 -6.34 7.99
C ALA A 105 -21.74 -6.02 9.10
N LEU A 106 -20.91 -6.99 9.49
CA LEU A 106 -19.86 -6.77 10.48
C LEU A 106 -18.83 -5.73 9.99
N ALA A 107 -18.33 -5.87 8.75
CA ALA A 107 -17.40 -4.92 8.16
C ALA A 107 -17.96 -3.48 8.09
N ALA A 108 -19.24 -3.33 7.75
CA ALA A 108 -19.91 -2.03 7.74
C ALA A 108 -19.98 -1.40 9.15
N SER A 109 -20.27 -2.21 10.18
CA SER A 109 -20.32 -1.74 11.57
C SER A 109 -18.95 -1.36 12.13
N MET A 110 -17.88 -2.00 11.65
CA MET A 110 -16.50 -1.81 12.13
C MET A 110 -15.59 -1.08 11.13
N VAL A 111 -16.15 -0.32 10.19
CA VAL A 111 -15.39 0.33 9.10
C VAL A 111 -14.28 1.27 9.57
N ASN A 112 -14.41 1.81 10.78
CA ASN A 112 -13.39 2.66 11.41
C ASN A 112 -12.18 1.86 11.92
N SER A 113 -12.40 0.61 12.32
CA SER A 113 -11.36 -0.34 12.74
C SER A 113 -10.68 -1.03 11.56
N ILE A 114 -11.29 -0.98 10.37
CA ILE A 114 -10.67 -1.43 9.12
C ILE A 114 -9.70 -0.32 8.65
N ASP A 115 -8.45 -0.41 9.11
CA ASP A 115 -7.37 0.54 8.85
C ASP A 115 -6.14 -0.10 8.18
N GLU A 116 -5.08 0.67 8.00
CA GLU A 116 -3.84 0.19 7.37
C GLU A 116 -3.18 -0.96 8.17
N PRO A 117 -3.02 -0.88 9.50
CA PRO A 117 -2.60 -2.02 10.33
C PRO A 117 -3.42 -3.29 10.11
N PHE A 118 -4.75 -3.18 9.98
CA PHE A 118 -5.62 -4.31 9.66
C PHE A 118 -5.24 -4.96 8.32
N PHE A 119 -5.14 -4.17 7.24
CA PHE A 119 -4.80 -4.71 5.92
C PHE A 119 -3.39 -5.28 5.84
N LEU A 120 -2.42 -4.70 6.56
CA LEU A 120 -1.06 -5.23 6.64
C LEU A 120 -1.02 -6.59 7.36
N THR A 121 -1.79 -6.72 8.43
CA THR A 121 -1.90 -7.98 9.19
C THR A 121 -2.56 -9.05 8.34
N ALA A 122 -3.67 -8.72 7.68
CA ALA A 122 -4.41 -9.66 6.86
C ALA A 122 -3.66 -10.09 5.58
N SER A 123 -2.89 -9.19 4.94
CA SER A 123 -2.03 -9.56 3.81
C SER A 123 -0.92 -10.53 4.24
N THR A 124 -0.38 -10.36 5.45
CA THR A 124 0.58 -11.30 6.03
C THR A 124 -0.02 -12.70 6.19
N TYR A 125 -1.25 -12.79 6.71
CA TYR A 125 -1.95 -14.08 6.82
C TYR A 125 -2.28 -14.70 5.46
N LEU A 126 -2.68 -13.88 4.49
CA LEU A 126 -2.93 -14.34 3.12
C LEU A 126 -1.66 -14.92 2.48
N ASP A 127 -0.52 -14.23 2.64
CA ASP A 127 0.76 -14.71 2.14
C ASP A 127 1.21 -16.02 2.82
N MET A 128 0.93 -16.17 4.11
CA MET A 128 1.18 -17.44 4.83
C MET A 128 0.30 -18.57 4.29
N ALA A 129 -1.00 -18.35 4.13
CA ALA A 129 -1.93 -19.34 3.58
C ALA A 129 -1.54 -19.77 2.16
N LYS A 130 -1.09 -18.82 1.32
CA LYS A 130 -0.57 -19.09 -0.02
C LYS A 130 0.70 -19.93 0.00
N LYS A 131 1.65 -19.64 0.90
CA LYS A 131 2.88 -20.42 1.06
C LYS A 131 2.62 -21.85 1.56
N GLU A 132 1.60 -22.02 2.39
CA GLU A 132 1.16 -23.33 2.88
C GLU A 132 0.29 -24.10 1.87
N ASN A 133 -0.02 -23.50 0.71
CA ASN A 133 -0.94 -24.04 -0.30
C ASN A 133 -2.33 -24.38 0.26
N ASN A 134 -2.78 -23.62 1.26
CA ASN A 134 -4.12 -23.77 1.81
C ASN A 134 -5.10 -22.91 1.00
N ASN A 135 -5.59 -23.46 -0.10
CA ASN A 135 -6.46 -22.76 -1.04
C ASN A 135 -7.79 -22.32 -0.40
N GLU A 136 -8.37 -23.16 0.46
CA GLU A 136 -9.64 -22.84 1.13
C GLU A 136 -9.52 -21.59 2.00
N VAL A 137 -8.48 -21.51 2.85
CA VAL A 137 -8.24 -20.33 3.69
C VAL A 137 -7.86 -19.11 2.85
N THR A 138 -7.13 -19.33 1.76
CA THR A 138 -6.77 -18.25 0.82
C THR A 138 -8.01 -17.62 0.21
N GLU A 139 -8.94 -18.42 -0.31
CA GLU A 139 -10.19 -17.94 -0.92
C GLU A 139 -11.09 -17.23 0.12
N GLN A 140 -11.19 -17.77 1.33
CA GLN A 140 -11.93 -17.14 2.43
C GLN A 140 -11.36 -15.77 2.80
N LEU A 141 -10.03 -15.68 2.96
CA LEU A 141 -9.34 -14.42 3.26
C LEU A 141 -9.51 -13.40 2.13
N GLU A 142 -9.38 -13.81 0.87
CA GLU A 142 -9.57 -12.92 -0.29
C GLU A 142 -11.00 -12.38 -0.37
N SER A 143 -12.00 -13.24 -0.13
CA SER A 143 -13.41 -12.85 -0.08
C SER A 143 -13.69 -11.82 1.01
N VAL A 144 -13.25 -12.09 2.25
CA VAL A 144 -13.41 -11.18 3.39
C VAL A 144 -12.70 -9.85 3.13
N LEU A 145 -11.46 -9.89 2.64
CA LEU A 145 -10.69 -8.67 2.35
C LEU A 145 -11.34 -7.81 1.27
N LYS A 146 -11.92 -8.44 0.25
CA LYS A 146 -12.68 -7.73 -0.78
C LYS A 146 -13.88 -7.01 -0.17
N ILE A 147 -14.64 -7.68 0.70
CA ILE A 147 -15.79 -7.08 1.40
C ILE A 147 -15.34 -5.89 2.25
N CYS A 148 -14.28 -6.04 3.05
CA CYS A 148 -13.73 -4.96 3.86
C CYS A 148 -13.29 -3.76 3.02
N MET A 149 -12.66 -4.01 1.87
CA MET A 149 -12.26 -2.95 0.94
C MET A 149 -13.47 -2.22 0.34
N GLU A 150 -14.50 -2.96 -0.07
CA GLU A 150 -15.75 -2.37 -0.58
C GLU A 150 -16.43 -1.48 0.46
N GLU A 151 -16.54 -1.93 1.71
CA GLU A 151 -17.12 -1.11 2.78
C GLU A 151 -16.25 0.11 3.12
N LYS A 152 -14.92 -0.05 3.14
CA LYS A 152 -14.00 1.07 3.38
C LYS A 152 -14.09 2.11 2.27
N GLN A 153 -14.19 1.66 1.02
CA GLN A 153 -14.28 2.51 -0.16
C GLN A 153 -15.49 3.46 -0.08
N LYS A 154 -16.63 3.02 0.45
CA LYS A 154 -17.84 3.85 0.61
C LYS A 154 -17.62 5.05 1.54
N THR A 155 -16.67 4.98 2.46
CA THR A 155 -16.35 6.07 3.40
C THR A 155 -15.46 7.15 2.78
N LEU A 156 -14.85 6.89 1.64
CA LEU A 156 -13.95 7.83 0.98
C LEU A 156 -14.72 8.97 0.30
N PRO A 157 -14.10 10.14 0.09
CA PRO A 157 -14.67 11.19 -0.77
C PRO A 157 -14.97 10.66 -2.19
N PRO A 158 -16.03 11.13 -2.85
CA PRO A 158 -16.46 10.61 -4.15
C PRO A 158 -15.39 10.76 -5.24
N GLU A 159 -14.54 11.79 -5.15
CA GLU A 159 -13.42 11.98 -6.08
C GLU A 159 -12.38 10.85 -5.97
N ILE A 160 -12.08 10.42 -4.74
CA ILE A 160 -11.17 9.29 -4.48
C ILE A 160 -11.85 7.98 -4.89
N GLN A 161 -13.17 7.87 -4.65
CA GLN A 161 -13.92 6.69 -5.05
C GLN A 161 -13.86 6.45 -6.56
N LEU A 162 -14.13 7.50 -7.33
CA LEU A 162 -14.06 7.47 -8.78
C LEU A 162 -12.64 7.14 -9.26
N LEU A 163 -11.62 7.78 -8.70
CA LEU A 163 -10.23 7.57 -9.11
C LEU A 163 -9.77 6.12 -8.89
N ASN A 164 -10.06 5.53 -7.73
CA ASN A 164 -9.73 4.12 -7.46
C ASN A 164 -10.43 3.17 -8.44
N THR A 165 -11.68 3.48 -8.81
CA THR A 165 -12.45 2.69 -9.78
C THR A 165 -11.82 2.79 -11.18
N LEU A 166 -11.40 3.98 -11.60
CA LEU A 166 -10.75 4.19 -12.90
C LEU A 166 -9.35 3.56 -12.96
N LEU A 167 -8.61 3.56 -11.85
CA LEU A 167 -7.30 2.94 -11.75
C LEU A 167 -7.34 1.42 -11.77
N SER A 168 -8.37 0.82 -11.17
CA SER A 168 -8.55 -0.64 -11.19
C SER A 168 -9.06 -1.18 -12.54
N THR A 169 -9.57 -0.29 -13.39
CA THR A 169 -10.13 -0.65 -14.70
C THR A 169 -9.05 -0.82 -15.76
N LYS A 170 -8.90 -2.04 -16.31
CA LYS A 170 -7.88 -2.39 -17.31
C LYS A 170 -8.18 -1.78 -18.69
N THR A 171 -9.44 -1.72 -19.09
CA THR A 171 -9.84 -1.41 -20.48
C THR A 171 -10.33 0.05 -20.62
N ALA A 172 -9.98 0.71 -21.73
CA ALA A 172 -10.40 2.08 -22.01
C ALA A 172 -11.93 2.23 -22.15
N ASP A 173 -12.61 1.25 -22.74
CA ASP A 173 -14.06 1.31 -22.93
C ASP A 173 -14.82 1.23 -21.61
N GLN A 174 -14.38 0.36 -20.68
CA GLN A 174 -14.91 0.29 -19.32
C GLN A 174 -14.70 1.60 -18.56
N ARG A 175 -13.54 2.25 -18.72
CA ARG A 175 -13.31 3.58 -18.10
C ARG A 175 -14.28 4.62 -18.63
N LYS A 176 -14.52 4.66 -19.95
CA LYS A 176 -15.50 5.57 -20.55
C LYS A 176 -16.90 5.31 -20.01
N GLU A 177 -17.30 4.06 -19.87
CA GLU A 177 -18.59 3.68 -19.28
C GLU A 177 -18.70 4.20 -17.84
N ILE A 178 -17.69 3.95 -17.00
CA ILE A 178 -17.63 4.46 -15.62
C ILE A 178 -17.70 5.99 -15.59
N MET A 179 -16.93 6.66 -16.46
CA MET A 179 -16.91 8.13 -16.55
C MET A 179 -18.25 8.71 -17.03
N SER A 180 -18.98 7.99 -17.88
CA SER A 180 -20.30 8.42 -18.38
C SER A 180 -21.41 8.27 -17.34
N ALA A 181 -21.18 7.52 -16.26
CA ALA A 181 -22.17 7.33 -15.21
C ALA A 181 -22.55 8.69 -14.56
N PRO A 182 -23.83 8.93 -14.22
CA PRO A 182 -24.28 10.22 -13.68
C PRO A 182 -23.51 10.69 -12.43
N VAL A 183 -23.15 9.76 -11.56
CA VAL A 183 -22.38 10.04 -10.33
C VAL A 183 -20.95 10.46 -10.67
N ALA A 184 -20.31 9.78 -11.62
CA ALA A 184 -18.97 10.12 -12.08
C ALA A 184 -18.96 11.48 -12.78
N MET A 185 -19.92 11.72 -13.68
CA MET A 185 -20.11 13.01 -14.33
C MET A 185 -20.23 14.15 -13.33
N LYS A 186 -21.12 14.04 -12.34
CA LYS A 186 -21.28 15.05 -11.28
C LYS A 186 -19.99 15.30 -10.51
N THR A 187 -19.23 14.24 -10.22
CA THR A 187 -17.95 14.32 -9.51
C THR A 187 -16.88 15.05 -10.35
N MET A 188 -16.82 14.76 -11.65
CA MET A 188 -15.87 15.36 -12.59
C MET A 188 -16.22 16.78 -13.02
N THR A 189 -17.50 17.14 -13.12
CA THR A 189 -17.97 18.47 -13.55
C THR A 189 -18.26 19.43 -12.40
N SER A 190 -18.03 18.99 -11.16
CA SER A 190 -18.17 19.84 -9.97
C SER A 190 -17.33 21.11 -10.11
N ALA A 191 -17.95 22.29 -9.94
CA ALA A 191 -17.34 23.61 -10.13
C ALA A 191 -16.00 23.81 -9.38
N SER A 192 -15.82 23.09 -8.28
CA SER A 192 -14.60 23.12 -7.47
C SER A 192 -13.34 22.53 -8.14
N GLY A 193 -13.49 21.75 -9.21
CA GLY A 193 -12.39 21.06 -9.89
C GLY A 193 -11.61 20.10 -8.98
N LYS A 194 -12.26 19.56 -7.93
CA LYS A 194 -11.61 18.71 -6.91
C LYS A 194 -10.99 17.46 -7.53
N PHE A 195 -11.69 16.82 -8.47
CA PHE A 195 -11.21 15.62 -9.15
C PHE A 195 -9.89 15.89 -9.90
N ASP A 196 -9.80 16.96 -10.69
CA ASP A 196 -8.55 17.26 -11.43
C ASP A 196 -7.41 17.61 -10.48
N LYS A 197 -7.70 18.38 -9.42
CA LYS A 197 -6.71 18.71 -8.39
C LYS A 197 -6.17 17.45 -7.73
N LEU A 198 -7.03 16.46 -7.48
CA LEU A 198 -6.66 15.16 -6.94
C LEU A 198 -5.75 14.40 -7.92
N VAL A 199 -6.16 14.26 -9.19
CA VAL A 199 -5.37 13.57 -10.23
C VAL A 199 -4.00 14.23 -10.42
N ASN A 200 -3.97 15.56 -10.57
CA ASN A 200 -2.74 16.34 -10.75
C ASN A 200 -1.80 16.20 -9.55
N ARG A 201 -2.34 16.26 -8.33
CA ARG A 201 -1.56 16.05 -7.12
C ARG A 201 -0.94 14.66 -7.10
N MET A 202 -1.71 13.63 -7.45
CA MET A 202 -1.21 12.26 -7.45
C MET A 202 -0.13 12.03 -8.52
N MET A 203 -0.29 12.61 -9.71
CA MET A 203 0.76 12.61 -10.74
C MET A 203 2.05 13.26 -10.22
N LEU A 204 1.96 14.42 -9.56
CA LEU A 204 3.12 15.08 -8.95
C LEU A 204 3.76 14.26 -7.83
N ASP A 205 2.94 13.64 -6.97
CA ASP A 205 3.42 12.81 -5.86
C ASP A 205 4.14 11.55 -6.38
N ILE A 206 3.65 10.94 -7.46
CA ILE A 206 4.28 9.79 -8.13
C ILE A 206 5.54 10.22 -8.89
N ASP A 207 5.51 11.37 -9.57
CA ASP A 207 6.67 11.88 -10.31
C ASP A 207 7.87 12.15 -9.38
N ARG A 208 7.61 12.58 -8.15
CA ARG A 208 8.63 12.78 -7.10
C ARG A 208 9.22 11.48 -6.54
N GLN A 209 8.62 10.32 -6.80
CA GLN A 209 9.17 9.04 -6.36
C GLN A 209 10.45 8.70 -7.16
N PRO A 210 11.42 8.02 -6.54
CA PRO A 210 12.67 7.67 -7.20
C PRO A 210 12.42 6.78 -8.42
N ALA A 211 13.27 6.90 -9.45
CA ALA A 211 13.08 6.25 -10.75
C ALA A 211 13.04 4.72 -10.70
N ASN A 212 13.56 4.11 -9.64
CA ASN A 212 13.55 2.66 -9.42
C ASN A 212 12.25 2.11 -8.82
N ALA A 213 11.24 2.97 -8.58
CA ALA A 213 9.93 2.51 -8.14
C ALA A 213 9.24 1.69 -9.25
N SER A 214 9.10 0.39 -9.01
CA SER A 214 8.40 -0.53 -9.92
C SER A 214 6.99 -0.01 -10.24
N GLY A 215 6.62 0.00 -11.52
CA GLY A 215 5.28 0.40 -11.98
C GLY A 215 5.03 1.91 -12.08
N LYS A 216 5.99 2.78 -11.71
CA LYS A 216 5.83 4.25 -11.77
C LYS A 216 5.33 4.75 -13.14
N SER A 217 6.00 4.35 -14.22
CA SER A 217 5.67 4.80 -15.57
C SER A 217 4.28 4.35 -16.02
N ALA A 218 3.89 3.12 -15.68
CA ALA A 218 2.57 2.58 -16.00
C ALA A 218 1.46 3.35 -15.30
N ILE A 219 1.63 3.67 -14.02
CA ILE A 219 0.64 4.44 -13.25
C ILE A 219 0.55 5.88 -13.78
N LEU A 220 1.69 6.53 -14.09
CA LEU A 220 1.68 7.87 -14.67
C LEU A 220 0.96 7.91 -16.02
N GLN A 221 1.24 6.96 -16.91
CA GLN A 221 0.55 6.84 -18.19
C GLN A 221 -0.96 6.66 -17.99
N GLN A 222 -1.38 5.80 -17.06
CA GLN A 222 -2.79 5.60 -16.78
C GLN A 222 -3.47 6.87 -16.25
N LEU A 223 -2.80 7.65 -15.40
CA LEU A 223 -3.31 8.91 -14.89
C LEU A 223 -3.41 9.99 -15.97
N GLU A 224 -2.44 10.06 -16.86
CA GLU A 224 -2.51 10.94 -18.04
C GLU A 224 -3.68 10.59 -18.95
N HIS A 225 -3.93 9.30 -19.17
CA HIS A 225 -5.10 8.84 -19.93
C HIS A 225 -6.40 9.25 -19.24
N ILE A 226 -6.52 9.02 -17.93
CA ILE A 226 -7.70 9.42 -17.14
C ILE A 226 -7.92 10.93 -17.23
N GLN A 227 -6.86 11.73 -17.13
CA GLN A 227 -6.94 13.20 -17.20
C GLN A 227 -7.38 13.69 -18.60
N LYS A 228 -6.87 13.07 -19.67
CA LYS A 228 -7.26 13.40 -21.05
C LYS A 228 -8.72 13.00 -21.32
N GLU A 229 -9.12 11.81 -20.87
CA GLU A 229 -10.49 11.31 -21.01
C GLU A 229 -11.48 12.19 -20.22
N SER A 230 -11.18 12.54 -18.98
CA SER A 230 -12.06 13.36 -18.13
C SER A 230 -12.20 14.81 -18.64
N SER A 231 -11.11 15.40 -19.14
CA SER A 231 -11.15 16.75 -19.73
C SER A 231 -11.95 16.79 -21.02
N ALA A 232 -11.80 15.79 -21.89
CA ALA A 232 -12.58 15.67 -23.12
C ALA A 232 -14.09 15.56 -22.83
N ILE A 233 -14.47 14.71 -21.87
CA ILE A 233 -15.88 14.56 -21.45
C ILE A 233 -16.44 15.87 -20.89
N ARG A 234 -15.65 16.61 -20.10
CA ARG A 234 -16.08 17.91 -19.57
C ARG A 234 -16.28 18.93 -20.67
N SER A 235 -15.36 19.02 -21.63
CA SER A 235 -15.50 19.94 -22.77
C SER A 235 -16.70 19.60 -23.65
N ALA A 236 -17.13 18.34 -23.70
CA ALA A 236 -18.32 17.91 -24.42
C ALA A 236 -19.64 18.17 -23.66
N ALA A 237 -19.55 18.42 -22.34
CA ALA A 237 -20.70 18.68 -21.48
C ALA A 237 -20.98 20.18 -21.25
N GLN A 238 -20.08 21.06 -21.74
CA GLN A 238 -20.24 22.52 -21.74
C GLN A 238 -20.88 22.98 -23.04
#